data_AF-A0A074VHR9-F1
#
_entry.id   AF-A0A074VHR9-F1
#
_cell.length_a   1.000
_cell.length_b   1.000
_cell.length_c   1.000
_cell.angle_alpha   90.00
_cell.angle_beta   90.00
_cell.angle_gamma   90.00
#
_symmetry.space_group_name_H-M   'P 1'
#
loop_
_entity.id
_entity.type
_entity.pdbx_description
1 polymer ?
#
loop_
_entity_poly.entity_id
_entity_poly.type
_entity_poly.pdbx_seq_one_letter_code
_entity_poly.pdbx_strand_id
1 'polypeptide(L)' 'MIVPSSRLLVPLHDLHPEEVAPLSDAALTPYHAIKRSAGKITPSAFVLVIGIGGLGHMAVQILKK' A
#
# COMPACT_ATOMS: atom_id res chain seq x y z
N MET A 1 23.56 10.68 10.12
CA MET A 1 22.18 10.17 9.96
C MET A 1 22.16 9.24 8.75
N ILE A 2 21.60 8.02 8.83
CA ILE A 2 21.64 7.01 7.74
C ILE A 2 20.58 7.29 6.66
N VAL A 3 19.48 7.94 7.02
CA VAL A 3 18.46 8.44 6.09
C VAL A 3 18.54 9.97 5.94
N PRO A 4 18.11 10.57 4.83
CA PRO A 4 18.23 12.02 4.61
C PRO A 4 17.37 12.91 5.54
N SER A 5 16.28 12.40 6.11
CA SER A 5 15.37 13.16 6.97
C SER A 5 14.43 12.23 7.73
N SER A 6 14.06 12.60 8.97
CA SER A 6 13.06 11.89 9.79
C SER A 6 11.67 11.86 9.15
N ARG A 7 11.36 12.78 8.23
CA ARG A 7 10.06 12.79 7.52
C ARG A 7 9.83 11.55 6.64
N LEU A 8 10.89 10.80 6.34
CA LEU A 8 10.86 9.59 5.52
C LEU A 8 10.69 8.32 6.36
N LEU A 9 10.48 8.48 7.68
CA LEU A 9 10.33 7.38 8.61
C LEU A 9 8.89 7.32 9.13
N VAL A 10 8.40 6.11 9.32
CA VAL A 10 7.14 5.82 10.00
C VAL A 10 7.50 4.97 11.23
N PRO A 11 7.01 5.30 12.44
CA PRO A 11 7.28 4.51 13.63
C PRO A 11 6.67 3.10 13.50
N LEU A 12 7.44 2.06 13.82
CA LEU A 12 6.96 0.68 13.81
C LEU A 12 6.13 0.33 15.04
N HIS A 13 6.29 1.06 16.15
CA HIS A 13 5.69 0.72 17.44
C HIS A 13 6.04 -0.74 17.83
N ASP A 14 5.03 -1.59 18.04
CA ASP A 14 5.17 -2.99 18.42
C ASP A 14 5.19 -3.95 17.22
N LEU A 15 5.24 -3.43 15.98
CA LEU A 15 5.20 -4.24 14.77
C LEU A 15 6.56 -4.89 14.48
N HIS A 16 6.53 -6.15 14.06
CA HIS A 16 7.71 -6.90 13.66
C HIS A 16 8.22 -6.43 12.28
N PRO A 17 9.50 -6.01 12.14
CA PRO A 17 10.04 -5.47 10.89
C PRO A 17 9.86 -6.38 9.67
N GLU A 18 9.99 -7.69 9.84
CA GLU A 18 9.85 -8.70 8.78
C GLU A 18 8.44 -8.75 8.19
N GLU A 19 7.41 -8.43 8.98
CA GLU A 19 6.02 -8.43 8.54
C GLU A 19 5.66 -7.13 7.80
N VAL A 20 6.28 -6.02 8.20
CA VAL A 20 5.89 -4.67 7.75
C VAL A 20 6.86 -4.02 6.77
N ALA A 21 8.07 -4.56 6.62
CA ALA A 21 9.05 -4.09 5.64
C ALA A 21 8.48 -3.99 4.22
N PRO A 22 7.63 -4.93 3.73
CA PRO A 22 7.05 -4.80 2.40
C PRO A 22 6.07 -3.63 2.25
N LEU A 23 5.51 -3.11 3.36
CA LEU A 23 4.42 -2.14 3.31
C LEU A 23 4.85 -0.79 2.72
N SER A 24 6.09 -0.36 2.98
CA SER A 24 6.57 0.95 2.52
C SER A 24 6.72 1.06 1.00
N ASP A 25 6.75 -0.05 0.27
CA ASP A 25 6.82 -0.09 -1.19
C ASP A 25 5.60 -0.81 -1.78
N ALA A 26 5.50 -2.12 -1.54
CA ALA A 26 4.51 -2.97 -2.18
C ALA A 26 3.06 -2.64 -1.76
N ALA A 27 2.83 -2.05 -0.58
CA ALA A 27 1.50 -1.60 -0.16
C ALA A 27 1.26 -0.11 -0.44
N LEU A 28 2.23 0.76 -0.14
CA LEU A 28 2.06 2.20 -0.34
C LEU A 28 1.90 2.59 -1.82
N THR A 29 2.58 1.89 -2.74
CA THR A 29 2.46 2.13 -4.18
C THR A 29 1.03 1.92 -4.69
N PRO A 30 0.38 0.75 -4.51
CA PRO A 30 -1.01 0.59 -4.89
C PRO A 30 -1.98 1.43 -4.03
N TYR A 31 -1.70 1.64 -2.73
CA TYR A 31 -2.50 2.54 -1.90
C TYR A 31 -2.58 3.95 -2.49
N HIS A 32 -1.45 4.51 -2.94
CA HIS A 32 -1.41 5.82 -3.57
C HIS A 32 -2.31 5.88 -4.82
N ALA A 33 -2.20 4.89 -5.70
CA ALA A 33 -3.00 4.80 -6.93
C ALA A 33 -4.50 4.67 -6.64
N ILE A 34 -4.86 3.82 -5.67
CA ILE A 34 -6.25 3.60 -5.23
C ILE A 34 -6.79 4.88 -4.59
N LYS A 35 -6.06 5.48 -3.65
CA LYS A 35 -6.50 6.70 -2.94
C LYS A 35 -6.73 7.87 -3.90
N ARG A 36 -5.85 8.03 -4.89
CA ARG A 36 -6.01 9.04 -5.95
C ARG A 36 -7.25 8.81 -6.81
N SER A 37 -7.69 7.56 -6.92
CA SER A 37 -8.85 7.15 -7.70
C SER A 37 -10.12 6.93 -6.87
N ALA A 38 -10.09 7.24 -5.57
CA ALA A 38 -11.16 6.87 -4.62
C ALA A 38 -12.55 7.36 -5.05
N GLY A 39 -12.66 8.55 -5.66
CA GLY A 39 -13.93 9.08 -6.18
C GLY A 39 -14.57 8.27 -7.32
N LYS A 40 -13.81 7.36 -7.96
CA LYS A 40 -14.29 6.45 -9.02
C LYS A 40 -14.62 5.05 -8.48
N ILE A 41 -14.20 4.74 -7.26
CA ILE A 41 -14.33 3.41 -6.66
C ILE A 41 -15.57 3.43 -5.76
N THR A 42 -16.72 3.14 -6.35
CA THR A 42 -18.00 2.99 -5.65
C THR A 42 -18.24 1.51 -5.31
N PRO A 43 -19.23 1.17 -4.47
CA PRO A 43 -19.60 -0.23 -4.20
C PRO A 43 -20.01 -1.05 -5.43
N SER A 44 -20.41 -0.38 -6.53
CA SER A 44 -20.77 -1.01 -7.80
C SER A 44 -19.65 -0.96 -8.86
N ALA A 45 -18.51 -0.34 -8.55
CA ALA A 45 -17.39 -0.23 -9.47
C ALA A 45 -16.65 -1.56 -9.59
N PHE A 46 -16.18 -1.86 -10.81
CA PHE A 46 -15.24 -2.94 -11.06
C PHE A 46 -13.82 -2.38 -11.15
N VAL A 47 -12.88 -3.00 -10.43
CA VAL A 47 -11.46 -2.63 -10.47
C VAL A 47 -10.66 -3.81 -11.00
N LEU A 48 -9.95 -3.60 -12.12
CA LEU A 48 -9.05 -4.60 -12.69
C LEU A 48 -7.66 -4.46 -12.08
N VAL A 49 -7.16 -5.54 -11.47
CA VAL A 49 -5.77 -5.64 -11.00
C VAL A 49 -5.00 -6.54 -11.97
N ILE A 50 -3.97 -5.99 -12.62
CA ILE A 50 -3.13 -6.74 -13.57
C ILE A 50 -1.89 -7.26 -12.83
N GLY A 51 -1.78 -8.58 -12.73
CA GLY A 51 -0.70 -9.27 -12.02
C GLY A 51 -0.96 -9.42 -10.52
N ILE A 52 -0.56 -10.57 -9.95
CA ILE A 52 -0.74 -10.91 -8.52
C ILE A 52 0.64 -11.17 -7.88
N GLY A 53 1.60 -10.29 -8.17
CA GLY A 53 2.90 -10.26 -7.49
C GLY A 53 2.87 -9.39 -6.22
N GLY A 54 4.03 -8.85 -5.82
CA GLY A 54 4.18 -8.02 -4.62
C GLY A 54 3.16 -6.87 -4.51
N LEU A 55 3.00 -6.06 -5.56
CA LEU A 55 2.04 -4.94 -5.53
C LEU A 55 0.59 -5.41 -5.74
N GLY A 56 0.39 -6.36 -6.65
CA GLY A 56 -0.94 -6.81 -7.06
C GLY A 56 -1.72 -7.47 -5.92
N HIS A 57 -1.08 -8.36 -5.16
CA HIS A 57 -1.76 -9.00 -4.02
C HIS A 57 -2.06 -8.00 -2.90
N MET A 58 -1.22 -6.97 -2.69
CA MET A 58 -1.50 -5.89 -1.74
C MET A 58 -2.66 -5.00 -2.22
N ALA A 59 -2.70 -4.69 -3.52
CA ALA A 59 -3.81 -3.93 -4.11
C ALA A 59 -5.16 -4.64 -3.89
N VAL A 60 -5.23 -5.96 -4.10
CA VAL A 60 -6.44 -6.75 -3.85
C VAL A 60 -6.85 -6.67 -2.37
N GLN A 61 -5.91 -6.78 -1.43
CA GLN A 61 -6.22 -6.66 0.00
C GLN A 61 -6.75 -5.27 0.36
N ILE A 62 -6.17 -4.20 -0.19
CA ILE A 62 -6.62 -2.82 0.06
C ILE A 62 -8.02 -2.59 -0.52
N LEU A 63 -8.29 -3.07 -1.74
CA LEU A 63 -9.58 -2.91 -2.42
C LEU A 63 -10.72 -3.73 -1.80
N LYS A 64 -10.39 -4.80 -1.05
CA LYS A 64 -11.36 -5.66 -0.36
C LYS A 64 -11.73 -5.17 1.05
N LYS A 65 -11.05 -4.16 1.58
CA LYS A 65 -11.41 -3.54 2.87
C LYS A 65 -12.63 -2.64 2.69
#